data_AF-A0A8A0RLD4-F1
#
_entry.id   AF-A0A8A0RLD4-F1
#
_cell.length_a   1.000
_cell.length_b   1.000
_cell.length_c   1.000
_cell.angle_alpha   90.00
_cell.angle_beta   90.00
_cell.angle_gamma   90.00
#
_symmetry.space_group_name_H-M   'P 1'
#
loop_
_entity.id
_entity.type
_entity.pdbx_description
1 polymer ?
#
loop_
_entity_poly.entity_id
_entity_poly.type
_entity_poly.pdbx_seq_one_letter_code
_entity_poly.pdbx_strand_id
1 'polypeptide(L)'
;MKKTLIMVVVLSMAVLFYPIMPVTARGEGPVTIGAVGDIMLARRVEKKIMTEGYSYPFDEMKPIMLTADIVIGNLETSLATSGEPLAGKGIWFRADPRLVESLCFAGFKALSLANNHILDYDSPALLETVQVLEKNGIRAFGAGENIRGYCKGQTEGRCSCGFPPLGGRKQQLANSRTAAAGKGYH
;
A
#
# COMPACT_ATOMS: atom_id res chain seq x y z
N MET A 1 -18.41 -26.70 45.25
CA MET A 1 -18.68 -25.34 45.74
C MET A 1 -17.40 -24.51 45.95
N LYS A 2 -16.43 -24.94 46.79
CA LYS A 2 -15.19 -24.18 47.05
C LYS A 2 -14.32 -23.88 45.81
N LYS A 3 -14.16 -24.83 44.89
CA LYS A 3 -13.36 -24.65 43.65
C LYS A 3 -13.99 -23.65 42.66
N THR A 4 -15.31 -23.68 42.53
CA THR A 4 -16.08 -22.76 41.68
C THR A 4 -15.99 -21.33 42.20
N LEU A 5 -16.05 -21.14 43.51
CA LEU A 5 -15.94 -19.81 44.13
C LEU A 5 -14.56 -19.19 43.93
N ILE A 6 -13.48 -19.98 44.08
CA ILE A 6 -12.10 -19.51 43.85
C ILE A 6 -11.91 -19.09 42.38
N MET A 7 -12.45 -19.87 41.44
CA MET A 7 -12.34 -19.54 40.01
C MET A 7 -13.05 -18.23 39.66
N VAL A 8 -14.23 -17.98 40.24
CA VAL A 8 -14.99 -16.73 40.03
C VAL A 8 -14.25 -15.53 40.61
N VAL A 9 -13.66 -15.67 41.82
CA VAL A 9 -12.89 -14.59 42.46
C VAL A 9 -11.63 -14.26 41.65
N VAL A 10 -10.87 -15.26 41.22
CA VAL A 10 -9.65 -15.06 40.40
C VAL A 10 -9.98 -14.43 39.05
N LEU A 11 -11.07 -14.86 38.40
CA LEU A 11 -11.52 -14.28 37.13
C LEU A 11 -11.98 -12.82 37.31
N SER A 12 -12.71 -12.52 38.39
CA SER A 12 -13.15 -11.14 38.70
C SER A 12 -11.98 -10.21 39.05
N MET A 13 -10.96 -10.70 39.77
CA MET A 13 -9.76 -9.91 40.07
C MET A 13 -8.91 -9.70 38.81
N ALA A 14 -8.84 -10.67 37.90
CA ALA A 14 -8.14 -10.51 36.62
C ALA A 14 -8.79 -9.43 35.73
N VAL A 15 -10.11 -9.27 35.78
CA VAL A 15 -10.83 -8.21 35.06
C VAL A 15 -10.62 -6.83 35.70
N LEU A 16 -10.51 -6.76 37.03
CA LEU A 16 -10.26 -5.51 37.76
C LEU A 16 -8.80 -5.03 37.68
N PHE A 17 -7.86 -5.95 37.42
CA PHE A 17 -6.42 -5.66 37.29
C PHE A 17 -5.92 -5.66 35.84
N TYR A 18 -6.76 -5.96 34.84
CA TYR A 18 -6.36 -5.75 33.45
C TYR A 18 -6.25 -4.25 33.24
N PRO A 19 -5.04 -3.69 33.03
CA PRO A 19 -4.94 -2.27 32.78
C PRO A 19 -5.79 -1.99 31.54
N ILE A 20 -6.74 -1.08 31.68
CA ILE A 20 -7.40 -0.44 30.55
C ILE A 20 -6.27 0.29 29.86
N MET A 21 -5.51 -0.40 29.00
CA MET A 21 -4.47 0.19 28.19
C MET A 21 -5.20 1.26 27.38
N PRO A 22 -4.95 2.55 27.63
CA PRO A 22 -5.47 3.55 26.73
C PRO A 22 -4.87 3.19 25.37
N VAL A 23 -5.72 2.91 24.39
CA VAL A 23 -5.31 3.01 23.00
C VAL A 23 -4.93 4.47 22.85
N THR A 24 -3.64 4.75 23.03
CA THR A 24 -3.09 6.07 22.79
C THR A 24 -3.27 6.30 21.30
N ALA A 25 -4.26 7.12 20.95
CA ALA A 25 -4.41 7.61 19.60
C ALA A 25 -3.08 8.25 19.22
N ARG A 26 -2.36 7.60 18.31
CA ARG A 26 -1.02 8.01 17.95
C ARG A 26 -1.13 9.20 17.00
N GLY A 27 -0.75 10.39 17.48
CA GLY A 27 -0.33 11.52 16.63
C GLY A 27 -0.98 12.85 16.97
N GLU A 28 -0.41 13.59 17.91
CA GLU A 28 -0.61 15.05 18.00
C GLU A 28 0.35 15.72 17.01
N GLY A 29 -0.05 15.80 15.74
CA GLY A 29 0.74 16.44 14.67
C GLY A 29 0.02 16.39 13.31
N PRO A 30 0.36 17.28 12.37
CA PRO A 30 -0.23 17.25 11.02
C PRO A 30 0.14 15.95 10.31
N VAL A 31 -0.84 15.33 9.65
CA VAL A 31 -0.61 14.20 8.73
C VAL A 31 -0.19 14.77 7.38
N THR A 32 0.93 14.28 6.86
CA THR A 32 1.48 14.70 5.57
C THR A 32 1.15 13.68 4.48
N ILE A 33 0.67 14.18 3.34
CA ILE A 33 0.34 13.36 2.17
C ILE A 33 1.23 13.80 1.01
N GLY A 34 2.02 12.86 0.48
CA GLY A 34 2.71 13.01 -0.78
C GLY A 34 1.80 12.53 -1.90
N ALA A 35 1.48 13.40 -2.86
CA ALA A 35 0.68 13.04 -4.02
C ALA A 35 1.52 13.23 -5.30
N VAL A 36 1.53 12.22 -6.16
CA VAL A 36 2.13 12.29 -7.49
C VAL A 36 1.05 12.17 -8.56
N GLY A 37 1.40 12.59 -9.78
CA GLY A 37 0.54 12.46 -10.95
C GLY A 37 0.52 11.03 -11.49
N ASP A 38 0.48 10.95 -12.82
CA ASP A 38 0.29 9.70 -13.54
C ASP A 38 1.53 8.79 -13.48
N ILE A 39 1.28 7.53 -13.16
CA ILE A 39 2.27 6.46 -13.08
C ILE A 39 1.97 5.50 -14.23
N MET A 40 2.76 5.59 -15.28
CA MET A 40 2.66 4.72 -16.46
C MET A 40 3.81 3.70 -16.43
N LEU A 41 3.51 2.46 -16.05
CA LEU A 41 4.51 1.40 -15.87
C LEU A 41 4.75 0.57 -17.13
N ALA A 42 4.02 0.82 -18.21
CA ALA A 42 4.10 0.05 -19.46
C ALA A 42 5.20 0.53 -20.43
N ARG A 43 5.35 -0.19 -21.54
CA ARG A 43 6.18 0.18 -22.70
C ARG A 43 7.66 0.35 -22.34
N ARG A 44 8.21 1.56 -22.47
CA ARG A 44 9.64 1.83 -22.24
C ARG A 44 9.99 1.76 -20.75
N VAL A 45 9.05 2.13 -19.88
CA VAL A 45 9.24 2.08 -18.43
C VAL A 45 9.34 0.62 -18.00
N GLU A 46 8.43 -0.23 -18.47
CA GLU A 46 8.48 -1.68 -18.24
C GLU A 46 9.81 -2.28 -18.68
N LYS A 47 10.25 -1.99 -19.91
CA LYS A 47 11.54 -2.48 -20.41
C LYS A 47 12.70 -2.07 -19.50
N LYS A 48 12.70 -0.82 -19.03
CA LYS A 48 13.73 -0.32 -18.13
C LYS A 48 13.68 -0.97 -16.75
N ILE A 49 12.49 -1.19 -16.19
CA ILE A 49 12.31 -1.94 -14.94
C ILE A 49 12.87 -3.35 -15.09
N MET A 50 12.59 -4.02 -16.20
CA MET A 50 13.06 -5.39 -16.42
C MET A 50 14.58 -5.49 -16.60
N THR A 51 15.26 -4.42 -17.05
CA THR A 51 16.72 -4.40 -17.22
C THR A 51 17.48 -3.83 -16.02
N GLU A 52 16.94 -2.82 -15.35
CA GLU A 52 17.62 -2.05 -14.30
C GLU A 52 17.11 -2.42 -12.89
N GLY A 53 15.97 -3.12 -12.79
CA GLY A 53 15.33 -3.54 -11.54
C GLY A 53 14.08 -2.73 -11.19
N TYR A 54 13.29 -3.26 -10.24
CA TYR A 54 12.00 -2.68 -9.82
C TYR A 54 12.10 -1.27 -9.22
N SER A 55 13.26 -0.89 -8.69
CA SER A 55 13.46 0.42 -8.08
C SER A 55 13.60 1.56 -9.09
N TYR A 56 14.01 1.24 -10.32
CA TYR A 56 14.45 2.20 -11.34
C TYR A 56 13.53 3.43 -11.52
N PRO A 57 12.19 3.32 -11.61
CA PRO A 57 11.34 4.49 -11.85
C PRO A 57 11.30 5.47 -10.68
N PHE A 58 11.71 5.05 -9.48
CA PHE A 58 11.49 5.77 -8.24
C PHE A 58 12.76 6.02 -7.44
N ASP A 59 13.94 5.58 -7.89
CA ASP A 59 15.19 5.69 -7.13
C ASP A 59 15.50 7.13 -6.69
N GLU A 60 15.31 8.10 -7.58
CA GLU A 60 15.56 9.51 -7.29
C GLU A 60 14.42 10.17 -6.48
N MET A 61 13.19 9.69 -6.64
CA MET A 61 12.00 10.30 -6.02
C MET A 61 11.71 9.75 -4.62
N LYS A 62 12.08 8.51 -4.36
CA LYS A 62 11.79 7.80 -3.11
C LYS A 62 12.24 8.55 -1.85
N PRO A 63 13.44 9.17 -1.79
CA PRO A 63 13.84 9.94 -0.61
C PRO A 63 12.88 11.08 -0.28
N ILE A 64 12.30 11.72 -1.30
CA ILE A 64 11.33 12.82 -1.16
C ILE A 64 9.96 12.26 -0.78
N MET A 65 9.50 11.22 -1.48
CA MET A 65 8.19 10.61 -1.24
C MET A 65 8.08 10.06 0.20
N LEU A 66 9.15 9.46 0.73
CA LEU A 66 9.17 8.89 2.08
C LEU A 66 9.30 9.92 3.21
N THR A 67 9.33 11.22 2.89
CA THR A 67 9.17 12.28 3.91
C THR A 67 7.73 12.44 4.36
N ALA A 68 6.76 12.01 3.55
CA ALA A 68 5.34 12.04 3.87
C ALA A 68 4.90 10.80 4.66
N ASP A 69 3.86 10.95 5.49
CA ASP A 69 3.25 9.84 6.22
C ASP A 69 2.54 8.84 5.28
N ILE A 70 1.94 9.35 4.22
CA ILE A 70 1.20 8.59 3.21
C ILE A 70 1.59 9.08 1.81
N VAL A 71 1.88 8.14 0.91
CA VAL A 71 2.14 8.44 -0.50
C VAL A 71 1.03 7.87 -1.37
N ILE A 72 0.46 8.72 -2.23
CA ILE A 72 -0.60 8.38 -3.19
C ILE A 72 -0.23 8.84 -4.60
N GLY A 73 -0.88 8.27 -5.61
CA GLY A 73 -0.69 8.65 -7.01
C GLY A 73 -1.83 8.15 -7.92
N ASN A 74 -1.75 8.45 -9.21
CA ASN A 74 -2.67 7.93 -10.22
C ASN A 74 -1.99 6.82 -11.03
N LEU A 75 -2.51 5.59 -10.96
CA LEU A 75 -1.97 4.46 -11.73
C LEU A 75 -2.64 4.41 -13.10
N GLU A 76 -1.98 5.00 -14.10
CA GLU A 76 -2.47 5.14 -15.47
C GLU A 76 -2.13 3.92 -16.34
N THR A 77 -2.15 2.72 -15.75
CA THR A 77 -1.82 1.46 -16.44
C THR A 77 -2.46 0.29 -15.70
N SER A 78 -3.09 -0.62 -16.43
CA SER A 78 -3.57 -1.88 -15.84
C SER A 78 -2.41 -2.82 -15.51
N LEU A 79 -2.39 -3.39 -14.32
CA LEU A 79 -1.47 -4.44 -13.89
C LEU A 79 -2.15 -5.80 -14.06
N ALA A 80 -2.08 -6.35 -15.27
CA ALA A 80 -2.90 -7.50 -15.64
C ALA A 80 -2.24 -8.37 -16.72
N THR A 81 -2.61 -9.65 -16.72
CA THR A 81 -2.42 -10.58 -17.84
C THR A 81 -3.74 -10.92 -18.53
N SER A 82 -4.86 -10.67 -17.86
CA SER A 82 -6.23 -10.85 -18.37
C SER A 82 -6.74 -9.66 -19.17
N GLY A 83 -7.91 -9.84 -19.79
CA GLY A 83 -8.62 -8.81 -20.52
C GLY A 83 -8.18 -8.67 -21.98
N GLU A 84 -9.05 -8.07 -22.77
CA GLU A 84 -8.87 -7.88 -24.21
C GLU A 84 -8.81 -6.39 -24.52
N PRO A 85 -7.93 -5.96 -25.44
CA PRO A 85 -7.79 -4.55 -25.78
C PRO A 85 -9.10 -3.99 -26.33
N LEU A 86 -9.56 -2.86 -25.78
CA LEU A 86 -10.77 -2.19 -26.25
C LEU A 86 -10.63 -1.77 -27.72
N ALA A 87 -11.53 -2.27 -28.56
CA ALA A 87 -11.55 -1.97 -29.98
C ALA A 87 -11.73 -0.47 -30.26
N GLY A 88 -11.08 0.04 -31.31
CA GLY A 88 -11.20 1.44 -31.74
C GLY A 88 -10.37 2.44 -30.94
N LYS A 89 -9.65 2.00 -29.89
CA LYS A 89 -8.67 2.83 -29.20
C LYS A 89 -7.32 2.83 -29.97
N GLY A 90 -6.59 3.94 -29.95
CA GLY A 90 -5.30 4.05 -30.64
C GLY A 90 -4.10 3.53 -29.83
N ILE A 91 -4.17 3.62 -28.50
CA ILE A 91 -3.08 3.26 -27.59
C ILE A 91 -3.67 2.54 -26.38
N TRP A 92 -3.03 1.43 -25.98
CA TRP A 92 -3.40 0.66 -24.80
C TRP A 92 -2.20 0.53 -23.84
N PHE A 93 -2.46 0.68 -22.54
CA PHE A 93 -1.48 0.53 -21.46
C PHE A 93 -1.87 -0.63 -20.54
N ARG A 94 -1.09 -1.70 -20.63
CA ARG A 94 -1.07 -2.81 -19.67
C ARG A 94 0.38 -3.17 -19.40
N ALA A 95 0.68 -3.38 -18.13
CA ALA A 95 1.99 -3.80 -17.65
C ALA A 95 1.85 -5.14 -16.92
N ASP A 96 2.94 -5.90 -16.88
CA ASP A 96 2.98 -7.15 -16.15
C ASP A 96 2.65 -6.93 -14.65
N PRO A 97 1.77 -7.75 -14.04
CA PRO A 97 1.39 -7.63 -12.63
C PRO A 97 2.57 -7.54 -11.65
N ARG A 98 3.72 -8.13 -11.97
CA ARG A 98 4.93 -8.10 -11.14
C ARG A 98 5.50 -6.70 -10.95
N LEU A 99 5.16 -5.75 -11.84
CA LEU A 99 5.60 -4.35 -11.70
C LEU A 99 4.95 -3.63 -10.51
N VAL A 100 3.98 -4.26 -9.83
CA VAL A 100 3.52 -3.81 -8.50
C VAL A 100 4.68 -3.67 -7.50
N GLU A 101 5.75 -4.45 -7.64
CA GLU A 101 6.95 -4.35 -6.80
C GLU A 101 7.62 -2.97 -6.88
N SER A 102 7.56 -2.30 -8.04
CA SER A 102 8.04 -0.93 -8.18
C SER A 102 7.22 0.04 -7.33
N LEU A 103 5.90 -0.16 -7.25
CA LEU A 103 5.00 0.66 -6.43
C LEU A 103 5.23 0.39 -4.93
N CYS A 104 5.45 -0.87 -4.55
CA CYS A 104 5.82 -1.26 -3.19
C CYS A 104 7.15 -0.64 -2.77
N PHE A 105 8.15 -0.66 -3.64
CA PHE A 105 9.46 -0.06 -3.40
C PHE A 105 9.37 1.44 -3.14
N ALA A 106 8.52 2.15 -3.91
CA ALA A 106 8.29 3.59 -3.78
C ALA A 106 7.49 3.98 -2.53
N GLY A 107 6.86 3.01 -1.85
CA GLY A 107 6.14 3.23 -0.60
C GLY A 107 4.69 3.69 -0.77
N PHE A 108 4.09 3.52 -1.94
CA PHE A 108 2.68 3.85 -2.17
C PHE A 108 1.77 3.10 -1.19
N LYS A 109 0.71 3.80 -0.75
CA LYS A 109 -0.32 3.25 0.15
C LYS A 109 -1.70 3.22 -0.47
N ALA A 110 -1.97 4.15 -1.38
CA ALA A 110 -3.18 4.14 -2.17
C ALA A 110 -2.92 4.68 -3.57
N LEU A 111 -3.63 4.15 -4.56
CA LEU A 111 -3.54 4.58 -5.95
C LEU A 111 -4.94 4.82 -6.52
N SER A 112 -5.09 5.96 -7.18
CA SER A 112 -6.26 6.24 -8.01
C SER A 112 -6.18 5.41 -9.28
N LEU A 113 -7.29 4.81 -9.63
CA LEU A 113 -7.53 4.11 -10.89
C LEU A 113 -8.52 4.88 -11.78
N ALA A 114 -8.99 6.05 -11.33
CA ALA A 114 -9.92 6.91 -12.08
C ALA A 114 -9.19 7.67 -13.19
N ASN A 115 -8.83 6.94 -14.25
CA ASN A 115 -8.16 7.50 -15.43
C ASN A 115 -8.70 6.87 -16.71
N ASN A 116 -8.34 7.47 -17.84
CA ASN A 116 -8.81 7.06 -19.17
C ASN A 116 -8.14 5.77 -19.69
N HIS A 117 -7.19 5.18 -18.96
CA HIS A 117 -6.44 3.99 -19.38
C HIS A 117 -6.74 2.74 -18.56
N ILE A 118 -7.47 2.86 -17.46
CA ILE A 118 -7.74 1.71 -16.58
C ILE A 118 -8.60 0.62 -17.24
N LEU A 119 -9.42 0.98 -18.24
CA LEU A 119 -10.25 0.03 -18.99
C LEU A 119 -9.65 -0.33 -20.35
N ASP A 120 -8.36 -0.06 -20.60
CA ASP A 120 -7.73 -0.37 -21.88
C ASP A 120 -7.89 -1.83 -22.29
N TYR A 121 -7.89 -2.74 -21.31
CA TYR A 121 -8.08 -4.17 -21.51
C TYR A 121 -9.40 -4.67 -20.91
N ASP A 122 -10.42 -3.81 -20.93
CA ASP A 122 -11.75 -4.06 -20.38
C ASP A 122 -11.73 -4.39 -18.86
N SER A 123 -12.91 -4.70 -18.33
CA SER A 123 -13.20 -4.96 -16.92
C SER A 123 -12.36 -6.08 -16.30
N PRO A 124 -12.02 -7.19 -16.98
CA PRO A 124 -11.17 -8.23 -16.40
C PRO A 124 -9.80 -7.70 -15.96
N ALA A 125 -9.16 -6.86 -16.78
CA ALA A 125 -7.86 -6.28 -16.47
C ALA A 125 -7.94 -5.28 -15.31
N LEU A 126 -9.02 -4.50 -15.22
CA LEU A 126 -9.28 -3.63 -14.08
C LEU A 126 -9.40 -4.45 -12.78
N LEU A 127 -10.20 -5.52 -12.79
CA LEU A 127 -10.42 -6.36 -11.61
C LEU A 127 -9.12 -7.06 -11.16
N GLU A 128 -8.31 -7.55 -12.11
CA GLU A 128 -6.99 -8.11 -11.80
C GLU A 128 -6.07 -7.05 -11.19
N THR A 129 -6.06 -5.83 -11.75
CA THR A 129 -5.27 -4.70 -11.21
C THR A 129 -5.62 -4.40 -9.76
N VAL A 130 -6.92 -4.33 -9.43
CA VAL A 130 -7.39 -4.11 -8.06
C VAL A 130 -6.89 -5.23 -7.14
N GLN A 131 -7.02 -6.50 -7.55
CA GLN A 131 -6.55 -7.63 -6.75
C GLN A 131 -5.04 -7.63 -6.55
N VAL A 132 -4.26 -7.26 -7.57
CA VAL A 132 -2.80 -7.16 -7.50
C VAL A 132 -2.40 -6.09 -6.49
N LEU A 133 -3.04 -4.92 -6.51
CA LEU A 133 -2.77 -3.85 -5.56
C LEU A 133 -3.12 -4.26 -4.12
N GLU A 134 -4.31 -4.84 -3.92
CA GLU A 134 -4.78 -5.25 -2.59
C GLU A 134 -3.89 -6.33 -1.97
N LYS A 135 -3.48 -7.35 -2.75
CA LYS A 135 -2.57 -8.41 -2.29
C LYS A 135 -1.21 -7.87 -1.85
N ASN A 136 -0.81 -6.72 -2.37
CA ASN A 136 0.46 -6.04 -2.03
C ASN A 136 0.30 -4.91 -1.01
N GLY A 137 -0.89 -4.78 -0.40
CA GLY A 137 -1.14 -3.78 0.65
C GLY A 137 -1.28 -2.34 0.13
N ILE A 138 -1.59 -2.16 -1.15
CA ILE A 138 -1.89 -0.87 -1.78
C ILE A 138 -3.41 -0.78 -1.99
N ARG A 139 -4.03 0.29 -1.48
CA ARG A 139 -5.46 0.52 -1.66
C ARG A 139 -5.75 1.08 -3.05
N ALA A 140 -6.63 0.45 -3.80
CA ALA A 140 -7.18 1.04 -5.02
C ALA A 140 -8.37 1.94 -4.69
N PHE A 141 -8.50 3.07 -5.39
CA PHE A 141 -9.71 3.90 -5.35
C PHE A 141 -10.02 4.49 -6.73
N GLY A 142 -11.23 5.01 -6.93
CA GLY A 142 -11.61 5.61 -8.22
C GLY A 142 -12.03 4.63 -9.32
N ALA A 143 -12.00 3.32 -9.06
CA ALA A 143 -12.57 2.29 -9.93
C ALA A 143 -13.44 1.33 -9.12
N GLY A 144 -14.68 1.71 -8.87
CA GLY A 144 -15.66 0.87 -8.18
C GLY A 144 -16.47 0.02 -9.15
N GLU A 145 -16.91 -1.16 -8.71
CA GLU A 145 -17.85 -2.02 -9.46
C GLU A 145 -19.21 -1.33 -9.72
N ASN A 146 -19.51 -0.25 -8.97
CA ASN A 146 -20.65 0.65 -9.14
C ASN A 146 -20.43 1.94 -8.28
N ILE A 147 -21.31 2.95 -8.38
CA ILE A 147 -21.30 4.20 -7.57
C ILE A 147 -21.33 3.96 -6.04
N ARG A 148 -21.65 2.74 -5.58
CA ARG A 148 -21.65 2.30 -4.17
C ARG A 148 -20.52 1.33 -3.81
N GLY A 149 -19.67 0.96 -4.77
CA GLY A 149 -19.04 -0.36 -4.84
C GLY A 149 -17.67 -0.51 -4.21
N TYR A 150 -17.15 0.49 -3.48
CA TYR A 150 -15.92 0.33 -2.72
C TYR A 150 -16.06 0.81 -1.28
N CYS A 151 -17.09 0.27 -0.61
CA CYS A 151 -17.23 0.18 0.84
C CYS A 151 -17.79 -1.19 1.23
N LYS A 152 -17.27 -2.29 0.65
CA LYS A 152 -17.54 -3.63 1.20
C LYS A 152 -16.65 -3.85 2.43
N GLY A 153 -17.19 -3.43 3.58
CA GLY A 153 -16.58 -3.62 4.90
C GLY A 153 -16.99 -2.63 5.98
N GLN A 154 -18.05 -1.83 5.80
CA GLN A 154 -18.53 -0.88 6.81
C GLN A 154 -20.05 -0.86 6.90
N THR A 155 -20.62 -1.88 7.51
CA THR A 155 -21.85 -1.68 8.28
C THR A 155 -21.42 -1.26 9.68
N GLU A 156 -21.86 -0.07 10.11
CA GLU A 156 -21.68 0.50 11.44
C GLU A 156 -20.27 1.04 11.78
N GLY A 157 -19.99 2.26 11.31
CA GLY A 157 -19.20 3.25 12.06
C GLY A 157 -17.72 2.96 12.35
N ARG A 158 -17.13 1.90 11.78
CA ARG A 158 -15.70 1.62 11.89
C ARG A 158 -15.12 1.35 10.51
N CYS A 159 -14.47 2.38 9.97
CA CYS A 159 -13.49 2.21 8.91
C CYS A 159 -12.34 1.37 9.45
N SER A 160 -12.29 0.09 9.12
CA SER A 160 -11.15 -0.79 9.40
C SER A 160 -9.99 -0.48 8.44
N CYS A 161 -9.64 0.80 8.34
CA CYS A 161 -8.32 1.23 7.88
C CYS A 161 -7.29 0.80 8.94
N GLY A 162 -7.07 -0.51 9.04
CA GLY A 162 -5.92 -1.09 9.70
C GLY A 162 -4.69 -0.73 8.88
N PHE A 163 -4.21 0.50 9.02
CA PHE A 163 -2.79 0.75 8.81
C PHE A 163 -2.06 -0.21 9.75
N PRO A 164 -1.12 -1.05 9.27
CA PRO A 164 -0.22 -1.72 10.19
C PRO A 164 0.42 -0.63 11.06
N PRO A 165 0.52 -0.83 12.39
CA PRO A 165 1.01 0.20 13.29
C PRO A 165 2.36 0.71 12.77
N LEU A 166 2.49 2.03 12.63
CA LEU A 166 3.70 2.74 12.22
C LEU A 166 4.81 2.57 13.28
N GLY A 167 5.30 1.37 13.51
CA GLY A 167 6.27 1.05 14.56
C GLY A 167 7.25 0.01 14.05
N GLY A 168 8.43 0.44 13.61
CA GLY A 168 9.53 -0.50 13.38
C GLY A 168 10.72 0.02 12.57
N ARG A 169 10.57 1.02 11.69
CA ARG A 169 11.63 1.33 10.70
C ARG A 169 12.59 2.48 11.02
N LYS A 170 12.54 3.10 12.20
CA LYS A 170 13.61 4.01 12.64
C LYS A 170 14.85 3.27 13.21
N GLN A 171 14.73 2.01 13.62
CA GLN A 171 15.88 1.27 14.18
C GLN A 171 16.81 0.65 13.12
N GLN A 172 16.29 0.34 11.92
CA GLN A 172 17.08 -0.36 10.90
C GLN A 172 18.03 0.54 10.09
N LEU A 173 17.79 1.86 10.07
CA LEU A 173 18.68 2.85 9.44
C LEU A 173 19.80 3.36 10.37
N ALA A 174 19.75 3.05 11.68
CA ALA A 174 20.83 3.35 12.61
C ALA A 174 21.97 2.30 12.54
N ASN A 175 21.66 1.04 12.20
CA ASN A 175 22.65 -0.05 12.20
C ASN A 175 23.43 -0.20 10.88
N SER A 176 23.05 0.50 9.80
CA SER A 176 23.80 0.49 8.53
C SER A 176 24.85 1.60 8.43
N ARG A 177 24.83 2.59 9.33
CA ARG A 177 25.83 3.68 9.38
C ARG A 177 27.08 3.34 10.19
N THR A 178 27.05 2.29 11.01
CA THR A 178 28.22 1.80 11.77
C THR A 178 29.00 0.68 11.08
N ALA A 179 28.49 0.12 9.98
CA ALA A 179 29.17 -0.96 9.23
C ALA A 179 30.00 -0.46 8.02
N ALA A 180 29.88 0.81 7.62
CA ALA A 180 30.54 1.38 6.44
C ALA A 180 31.76 2.29 6.77
N ALA A 181 32.14 2.43 8.04
CA ALA A 181 33.30 3.20 8.48
C ALA A 181 34.40 2.25 8.96
N GLY A 182 35.06 1.56 8.03
CA GLY A 182 36.14 0.65 8.39
C GLY A 182 36.63 -0.22 7.25
N LYS A 183 37.22 0.39 6.22
CA LYS A 183 38.22 -0.23 5.33
C LYS A 183 38.94 0.88 4.57
N GLY A 184 40.11 1.26 5.11
CA GLY A 184 41.07 2.12 4.45
C GLY A 184 41.70 1.40 3.26
N TYR A 185 42.03 2.19 2.25
CA TYR A 185 42.81 1.76 1.10
C TYR A 185 44.30 1.74 1.47
N HIS A 186 44.91 0.57 1.35
CA HIS A 186 46.34 0.37 1.09
C HIS A 186 46.45 -0.40 -0.22
#